data_AF-A0A178XXR3-F1
#
_entry.id   AF-A0A178XXR3-F1
#
_cell.length_a   1.000
_cell.length_b   1.000
_cell.length_c   1.000
_cell.angle_alpha   90.00
_cell.angle_beta   90.00
_cell.angle_gamma   90.00
#
_symmetry.space_group_name_H-M   'P 1'
#
loop_
_entity.id
_entity.type
_entity.pdbx_description
1 polymer ?
#
loop_
_entity_poly.entity_id
_entity_poly.type
_entity_poly.pdbx_seq_one_letter_code
_entity_poly.pdbx_strand_id
1 'polypeptide(L)'
;MARGELKTIKFQMMLSETEAKTLDEWAERHGFKSRAEVIRRLCQLALLTDERALSIAKNLNTVDNLAVRFANRVKSAKSSFSRSKNRLTERLAEFAELYSEELFDHVGDLSMDLDLILRTTGGLRQAKSLDEVTEQLRQDRLRLQETTESLTAARQKRREEKKRLEGVDFVDLQNRMESVIRSSQDLDLAQEAAHQEISLWLEGAKTNKAEIEKRERERDIILAERRKLMEQPQRAEEDPEDQTGA
;
A
#
# COMPACT_ATOMS: atom_id res chain seq x y z
N MET A 1 -16.11 -31.75 12.46
CA MET A 1 -16.95 -30.54 12.50
C MET A 1 -18.40 -30.98 12.53
N ALA A 2 -19.13 -30.68 13.61
CA ALA A 2 -20.50 -31.12 13.80
C ALA A 2 -21.40 -30.49 12.72
N ARG A 3 -22.20 -31.33 12.04
CA ARG A 3 -23.30 -30.88 11.17
C ARG A 3 -24.38 -30.29 12.08
N GLY A 4 -24.30 -28.99 12.31
CA GLY A 4 -25.13 -28.26 13.28
C GLY A 4 -26.57 -28.12 12.79
N GLU A 5 -27.50 -28.66 13.58
CA GLU A 5 -28.92 -28.27 13.51
C GLU A 5 -29.04 -26.76 13.75
N LEU A 6 -29.68 -26.05 12.84
CA LEU A 6 -30.10 -24.65 13.00
C LEU A 6 -31.20 -24.57 14.07
N LYS A 7 -30.83 -24.73 15.34
CA LYS A 7 -31.76 -24.50 16.45
C LYS A 7 -32.10 -23.02 16.47
N THR A 8 -33.34 -22.70 16.09
CA THR A 8 -33.88 -21.35 16.22
C THR A 8 -34.04 -21.04 17.71
N ILE A 9 -33.18 -20.17 18.24
CA ILE A 9 -33.27 -19.69 19.62
C ILE A 9 -34.27 -18.53 19.66
N LYS A 10 -35.25 -18.63 20.57
CA LYS A 10 -36.18 -17.53 20.86
C LYS A 10 -35.70 -16.80 22.11
N PHE A 11 -35.52 -15.50 22.01
CA PHE A 11 -35.26 -14.62 23.14
C PHE A 11 -36.24 -13.45 23.11
N GLN A 12 -36.60 -12.95 24.28
CA GLN A 12 -37.44 -11.77 24.42
C GLN A 12 -36.54 -10.54 24.52
N MET A 13 -36.73 -9.57 23.64
CA MET A 13 -36.01 -8.30 23.63
C MET A 13 -36.98 -7.18 23.96
N MET A 14 -36.61 -6.33 24.91
CA MET A 14 -37.38 -5.13 25.24
C MET A 14 -36.89 -3.99 24.37
N LEU A 15 -37.80 -3.34 23.63
CA LEU A 15 -37.54 -2.16 22.82
C LEU A 15 -38.50 -1.06 23.25
N SER A 16 -38.09 0.19 23.12
CA SER A 16 -39.01 1.31 23.21
C SER A 16 -40.02 1.28 22.05
N GLU A 17 -41.18 1.92 22.24
CA GLU A 17 -42.21 2.02 21.21
C GLU A 17 -41.67 2.74 19.95
N THR A 18 -40.83 3.76 20.14
CA THR A 18 -40.17 4.50 19.05
C THR A 18 -39.20 3.64 18.25
N GLU A 19 -38.40 2.81 18.91
CA GLU A 19 -37.48 1.88 18.22
C GLU A 19 -38.26 0.81 17.45
N ALA A 20 -39.27 0.22 18.08
CA ALA A 20 -40.11 -0.79 17.45
C ALA A 20 -40.79 -0.25 16.18
N LYS A 21 -41.34 0.97 16.25
CA LYS A 21 -41.94 1.67 15.09
C LYS A 21 -40.90 1.95 14.01
N THR A 22 -39.71 2.41 14.38
CA THR A 22 -38.62 2.68 13.41
C THR A 22 -38.21 1.41 12.66
N LEU A 23 -38.13 0.27 13.35
CA LEU A 23 -37.82 -1.02 12.73
C LEU A 23 -38.94 -1.49 11.79
N ASP A 24 -40.19 -1.26 12.14
CA ASP A 24 -41.34 -1.61 11.30
C ASP A 24 -41.40 -0.74 10.04
N GLU A 25 -41.19 0.58 10.17
CA GLU A 25 -41.09 1.48 9.01
C GLU A 25 -39.92 1.09 8.10
N TRP A 26 -38.79 0.71 8.68
CA TRP A 26 -37.65 0.23 7.92
C TRP A 26 -37.96 -1.11 7.22
N ALA A 27 -38.70 -2.01 7.91
CA ALA A 27 -39.20 -3.27 7.36
C ALA A 27 -40.04 -3.04 6.10
N GLU A 28 -41.01 -2.12 6.19
CA GLU A 28 -41.91 -1.76 5.11
C GLU A 28 -41.16 -1.17 3.92
N ARG A 29 -40.28 -0.18 4.16
CA ARG A 29 -39.51 0.50 3.10
C ARG A 29 -38.61 -0.44 2.28
N HIS A 30 -38.14 -1.53 2.89
CA HIS A 30 -37.17 -2.45 2.28
C HIS A 30 -37.78 -3.83 1.97
N GLY A 31 -39.09 -4.02 2.16
CA GLY A 31 -39.80 -5.26 1.83
C GLY A 31 -39.46 -6.44 2.73
N PHE A 32 -39.04 -6.21 3.97
CA PHE A 32 -38.81 -7.29 4.94
C PHE A 32 -40.13 -7.86 5.45
N LYS A 33 -40.20 -9.17 5.66
CA LYS A 33 -41.45 -9.86 6.02
C LYS A 33 -41.82 -9.69 7.50
N SER A 34 -40.83 -9.41 8.34
CA SER A 34 -41.04 -9.30 9.79
C SER A 34 -39.98 -8.44 10.48
N ARG A 35 -40.34 -7.88 11.64
CA ARG A 35 -39.40 -7.20 12.55
C ARG A 35 -38.24 -8.11 12.98
N ALA A 36 -38.52 -9.40 13.22
CA ALA A 36 -37.49 -10.37 13.59
C ALA A 36 -36.46 -10.57 12.46
N GLU A 37 -36.90 -10.53 11.20
CA GLU A 37 -36.00 -10.56 10.05
C GLU A 37 -35.09 -9.33 10.01
N VAL A 38 -35.67 -8.14 10.14
CA VAL A 38 -34.94 -6.86 10.25
C VAL A 38 -33.85 -6.92 11.33
N ILE A 39 -34.19 -7.38 12.54
CA ILE A 39 -33.24 -7.46 13.65
C ILE A 39 -32.08 -8.40 13.31
N ARG A 40 -32.37 -9.59 12.75
CA ARG A 40 -31.30 -10.52 12.31
C ARG A 40 -30.37 -9.86 11.28
N ARG A 41 -30.93 -9.13 10.32
CA ARG A 41 -30.15 -8.43 9.29
C ARG A 41 -29.27 -7.33 9.87
N LEU A 42 -29.78 -6.55 10.81
CA LEU A 42 -29.01 -5.53 11.51
C LEU A 42 -27.88 -6.14 12.34
N CYS A 43 -28.13 -7.24 13.05
CA CYS A 43 -27.07 -7.94 13.79
C CYS A 43 -25.98 -8.48 12.84
N GLN A 44 -26.37 -9.09 11.72
CA GLN A 44 -25.41 -9.56 10.70
C GLN A 44 -24.57 -8.41 10.14
N LEU A 45 -25.22 -7.28 9.81
CA LEU A 45 -24.54 -6.09 9.32
C LEU A 45 -23.57 -5.53 10.36
N ALA A 46 -24.00 -5.45 11.63
CA ALA A 46 -23.17 -4.96 12.72
C ALA A 46 -21.91 -5.83 12.89
N LEU A 47 -22.06 -7.16 12.92
CA LEU A 47 -20.93 -8.09 13.05
C LEU A 47 -19.94 -7.96 11.87
N LEU A 48 -20.47 -7.92 10.63
CA LEU A 48 -19.62 -7.77 9.43
C LEU A 48 -18.93 -6.41 9.38
N THR A 49 -19.60 -5.35 9.84
CA THR A 49 -19.04 -3.99 9.82
C THR A 49 -18.00 -3.82 10.92
N ASP A 50 -18.19 -4.42 12.10
CA ASP A 50 -17.27 -4.32 13.23
C ASP A 50 -15.88 -4.90 12.90
N GLU A 51 -15.83 -6.09 12.32
CA GLU A 51 -14.58 -6.72 11.86
C GLU A 51 -13.80 -5.80 10.89
N ARG A 52 -14.53 -5.08 10.04
CA ARG A 52 -13.94 -4.17 9.04
C ARG A 52 -13.60 -2.79 9.61
N ALA A 53 -14.37 -2.30 10.58
CA ALA A 53 -14.13 -1.02 11.21
C ALA A 53 -12.75 -0.99 11.87
N LEU A 54 -12.33 -2.09 12.49
CA LEU A 54 -10.99 -2.24 13.07
C LEU A 54 -9.87 -2.16 12.01
N SER A 55 -10.06 -2.83 10.86
CA SER A 55 -9.13 -2.75 9.73
C SER A 55 -9.01 -1.32 9.20
N ILE A 56 -10.15 -0.66 8.99
CA ILE A 56 -10.21 0.73 8.53
C ILE A 56 -9.52 1.67 9.51
N ALA A 57 -9.82 1.55 10.81
CA ALA A 57 -9.21 2.39 11.83
C ALA A 57 -7.68 2.21 11.87
N LYS A 58 -7.19 0.97 11.75
CA LYS A 58 -5.75 0.68 11.70
C LYS A 58 -5.09 1.29 10.46
N ASN A 59 -5.69 1.13 9.28
CA ASN A 59 -5.14 1.68 8.04
C ASN A 59 -5.18 3.22 8.03
N LEU A 60 -6.25 3.84 8.54
CA LEU A 60 -6.32 5.29 8.72
C LEU A 60 -5.22 5.83 9.64
N ASN A 61 -5.00 5.17 10.79
CA ASN A 61 -3.91 5.53 11.69
C ASN A 61 -2.54 5.39 10.99
N THR A 62 -2.38 4.36 10.15
CA THR A 62 -1.13 4.17 9.40
C THR A 62 -0.91 5.27 8.37
N VAL A 63 -1.95 5.63 7.61
CA VAL A 63 -1.93 6.74 6.65
C VAL A 63 -1.60 8.07 7.34
N ASP A 64 -2.22 8.35 8.49
CA ASP A 64 -1.95 9.57 9.26
C ASP A 64 -0.49 9.62 9.74
N ASN A 65 0.01 8.52 10.30
CA ASN A 65 1.42 8.41 10.69
C ASN A 65 2.38 8.60 9.51
N LEU A 66 2.06 8.05 8.33
CA LEU A 66 2.85 8.24 7.11
C LEU A 66 2.84 9.70 6.65
N ALA A 67 1.67 10.35 6.67
CA ALA A 67 1.53 11.75 6.31
C ALA A 67 2.34 12.66 7.24
N VAL A 68 2.28 12.43 8.56
CA VAL A 68 3.06 13.17 9.56
C VAL A 68 4.56 12.96 9.34
N ARG A 69 5.01 11.71 9.11
CA ARG A 69 6.42 11.42 8.82
C ARG A 69 6.89 12.11 7.54
N PHE A 70 6.11 12.04 6.47
CA PHE A 70 6.41 12.72 5.21
C PHE A 70 6.57 14.23 5.42
N ALA A 71 5.61 14.88 6.10
CA ALA A 71 5.68 16.31 6.40
C ALA A 71 6.93 16.68 7.21
N ASN A 72 7.29 15.88 8.22
CA ASN A 72 8.49 16.08 9.02
C ASN A 72 9.78 15.92 8.20
N ARG A 73 9.83 14.94 7.28
CA ARG A 73 10.97 14.73 6.37
C ARG A 73 11.13 15.89 5.39
N VAL A 74 10.04 16.35 4.78
CA VAL A 74 10.01 17.51 3.89
C VAL A 74 10.50 18.77 4.63
N LYS A 75 10.01 19.02 5.84
CA LYS A 75 10.46 20.16 6.68
C LYS A 75 11.96 20.07 6.99
N SER A 76 12.43 18.87 7.36
CA SER A 76 13.84 18.63 7.65
C SER A 76 14.72 18.87 6.42
N ALA A 77 14.36 18.33 5.25
CA ALA A 77 15.08 18.58 4.01
C ALA A 77 15.10 20.06 3.62
N LYS A 78 13.99 20.77 3.78
CA LYS A 78 13.93 22.22 3.52
C LYS A 78 14.92 22.99 4.39
N SER A 79 15.06 22.61 5.66
CA SER A 79 16.05 23.23 6.56
C SER A 79 17.49 22.89 6.18
N SER A 80 17.79 21.62 5.89
CA SER A 80 19.14 21.13 5.58
C SER A 80 19.67 21.59 4.22
N PHE A 81 18.79 21.75 3.23
CA PHE A 81 19.15 22.08 1.84
C PHE A 81 18.69 23.47 1.41
N SER A 82 18.39 24.37 2.35
CA SER A 82 17.89 25.72 2.07
C SER A 82 18.76 26.53 1.08
N ARG A 83 20.07 26.27 1.05
CA ARG A 83 21.04 26.93 0.15
C ARG A 83 21.19 26.28 -1.23
N SER A 84 20.71 25.04 -1.42
CA SER A 84 20.90 24.28 -2.66
C SER A 84 19.55 23.78 -3.17
N LYS A 85 18.93 24.59 -4.04
CA LYS A 85 17.61 24.28 -4.63
C LYS A 85 17.60 22.93 -5.35
N ASN A 86 18.62 22.61 -6.14
CA ASN A 86 18.68 21.37 -6.91
C ASN A 86 18.70 20.13 -5.99
N ARG A 87 19.55 20.15 -4.95
CA ARG A 87 19.61 19.05 -3.96
C ARG A 87 18.32 18.93 -3.16
N LEU A 88 17.67 20.05 -2.84
CA LEU A 88 16.36 20.03 -2.19
C LEU A 88 15.31 19.36 -3.09
N THR A 89 15.22 19.75 -4.35
CA THR A 89 14.26 19.16 -5.31
C THR A 89 14.49 17.66 -5.46
N GLU A 90 15.73 17.22 -5.60
CA GLU A 90 16.09 15.81 -5.71
C GLU A 90 15.65 15.01 -4.47
N ARG A 91 15.93 15.53 -3.27
CA ARG A 91 15.50 14.89 -2.01
C ARG A 91 13.99 14.88 -1.82
N LEU A 92 13.30 15.94 -2.25
CA LEU A 92 11.84 15.98 -2.19
C LEU A 92 11.22 14.97 -3.17
N ALA A 93 11.80 14.79 -4.35
CA ALA A 93 11.37 13.78 -5.30
C ALA A 93 11.56 12.36 -4.73
N GLU A 94 12.71 12.08 -4.11
CA GLU A 94 12.98 10.81 -3.44
C GLU A 94 11.95 10.51 -2.32
N PHE A 95 11.65 11.49 -1.47
CA PHE A 95 10.63 11.33 -0.43
C PHE A 95 9.23 11.17 -1.00
N ALA A 96 8.86 11.99 -2.00
CA ALA A 96 7.55 11.90 -2.62
C ALA A 96 7.34 10.50 -3.21
N GLU A 97 8.34 9.94 -3.88
CA GLU A 97 8.27 8.59 -4.41
C GLU A 97 8.07 7.55 -3.30
N LEU A 98 8.97 7.49 -2.32
CA LEU A 98 8.92 6.50 -1.23
C LEU A 98 7.57 6.53 -0.49
N TYR A 99 7.13 7.72 -0.07
CA TYR A 99 5.91 7.85 0.71
C TYR A 99 4.65 7.71 -0.13
N SER A 100 4.66 8.11 -1.41
CA SER A 100 3.49 7.95 -2.27
C SER A 100 3.13 6.49 -2.45
N GLU A 101 4.11 5.61 -2.61
CA GLU A 101 3.88 4.18 -2.77
C GLU A 101 3.24 3.56 -1.52
N GLU A 102 3.82 3.78 -0.34
CA GLU A 102 3.26 3.28 0.92
C GLU A 102 1.86 3.85 1.19
N LEU A 103 1.64 5.14 0.91
CA LEU A 103 0.32 5.77 1.04
C LEU A 103 -0.70 5.14 0.08
N PHE A 104 -0.32 4.90 -1.18
CA PHE A 104 -1.23 4.31 -2.17
C PHE A 104 -1.59 2.86 -1.85
N ASP A 105 -0.71 2.09 -1.23
CA ASP A 105 -1.02 0.73 -0.78
C ASP A 105 -2.10 0.78 0.32
N HIS A 106 -1.90 1.57 1.39
CA HIS A 106 -2.87 1.67 2.48
C HIS A 106 -4.20 2.34 2.07
N VAL A 107 -4.16 3.34 1.19
CA VAL A 107 -5.38 3.96 0.64
C VAL A 107 -6.13 2.95 -0.24
N GLY A 108 -5.43 2.08 -0.96
CA GLY A 108 -6.03 0.97 -1.70
C GLY A 108 -6.79 0.03 -0.78
N ASP A 109 -6.16 -0.43 0.30
CA ASP A 109 -6.77 -1.31 1.29
C ASP A 109 -8.02 -0.67 1.93
N LEU A 110 -7.94 0.61 2.29
CA LEU A 110 -9.07 1.38 2.80
C LEU A 110 -10.23 1.44 1.81
N SER A 111 -9.92 1.72 0.54
CA SER A 111 -10.93 1.77 -0.52
C SER A 111 -11.64 0.43 -0.69
N MET A 112 -10.90 -0.68 -0.58
CA MET A 112 -11.46 -2.03 -0.67
C MET A 112 -12.40 -2.34 0.52
N ASP A 113 -11.97 -2.05 1.75
CA ASP A 113 -12.78 -2.29 2.94
C ASP A 113 -14.06 -1.43 2.93
N LEU A 114 -13.96 -0.17 2.48
CA LEU A 114 -15.12 0.73 2.33
C LEU A 114 -16.09 0.25 1.25
N ASP A 115 -15.60 -0.12 0.06
CA ASP A 115 -16.44 -0.66 -1.02
C ASP A 115 -17.16 -1.93 -0.55
N LEU A 116 -16.46 -2.82 0.16
CA LEU A 116 -17.04 -4.04 0.71
C LEU A 116 -18.17 -3.73 1.70
N ILE A 117 -17.98 -2.81 2.65
CA ILE A 117 -19.03 -2.39 3.60
C ILE A 117 -20.23 -1.80 2.86
N LEU A 118 -19.98 -0.90 1.90
CA LEU A 118 -21.05 -0.23 1.15
C LEU A 118 -21.87 -1.23 0.33
N ARG A 119 -21.21 -2.17 -0.36
CA ARG A 119 -21.87 -3.24 -1.12
C ARG A 119 -22.62 -4.22 -0.22
N THR A 120 -22.04 -4.62 0.91
CA THR A 120 -22.71 -5.48 1.91
C THR A 120 -23.99 -4.82 2.40
N THR A 121 -23.89 -3.55 2.76
CA THR A 121 -25.02 -2.73 3.24
C THR A 121 -26.08 -2.60 2.16
N GLY A 122 -25.68 -2.34 0.91
CA GLY A 122 -26.58 -2.26 -0.24
C GLY A 122 -27.28 -3.59 -0.53
N GLY A 123 -26.55 -4.70 -0.51
CA GLY A 123 -27.09 -6.05 -0.75
C GLY A 123 -28.10 -6.46 0.31
N LEU A 124 -27.79 -6.23 1.59
CA LEU A 124 -28.71 -6.52 2.70
C LEU A 124 -29.97 -5.64 2.65
N ARG A 125 -29.89 -4.41 2.13
CA ARG A 125 -31.05 -3.54 1.91
C ARG A 125 -31.97 -4.00 0.78
N GLN A 126 -31.45 -4.69 -0.22
CA GLN A 126 -32.23 -5.17 -1.38
C GLN A 126 -32.96 -6.51 -1.11
N ALA A 127 -33.16 -6.87 0.15
CA ALA A 127 -33.78 -8.13 0.58
C ALA A 127 -33.13 -9.42 0.02
N LYS A 128 -31.89 -9.35 -0.47
CA LYS A 128 -31.13 -10.54 -0.87
C LYS A 128 -30.93 -11.48 0.33
N SER A 129 -30.89 -12.78 0.08
CA SER A 129 -30.57 -13.74 1.14
C SER A 129 -29.15 -13.45 1.68
N LEU A 130 -28.87 -13.78 2.95
CA LEU A 130 -27.52 -13.56 3.49
C LEU A 130 -26.51 -14.31 2.63
N ASP A 131 -26.85 -15.52 2.21
CA ASP A 131 -26.00 -16.39 1.40
C ASP A 131 -25.71 -15.78 0.02
N GLU A 132 -26.67 -15.12 -0.61
CA GLU A 132 -26.43 -14.37 -1.86
C GLU A 132 -25.51 -13.17 -1.63
N VAL A 133 -25.72 -12.42 -0.54
CA VAL A 133 -24.87 -11.27 -0.23
C VAL A 133 -23.46 -11.73 0.08
N THR A 134 -23.28 -12.79 0.88
CA THR A 134 -21.96 -13.32 1.22
C THR A 134 -21.25 -13.90 0.01
N GLU A 135 -21.95 -14.59 -0.89
CA GLU A 135 -21.35 -15.08 -2.13
C GLU A 135 -20.99 -13.93 -3.08
N GLN A 136 -21.85 -12.92 -3.22
CA GLN A 136 -21.53 -11.72 -4.00
C GLN A 136 -20.29 -11.01 -3.43
N LEU A 137 -20.20 -10.87 -2.10
CA LEU A 137 -19.04 -10.30 -1.44
C LEU A 137 -17.78 -11.13 -1.64
N ARG A 138 -17.89 -12.46 -1.64
CA ARG A 138 -16.76 -13.35 -1.92
C ARG A 138 -16.24 -13.12 -3.34
N GLN A 139 -17.13 -13.01 -4.32
CA GLN A 139 -16.78 -12.73 -5.70
C GLN A 139 -16.18 -11.34 -5.88
N ASP A 140 -16.78 -10.32 -5.26
CA ASP A 140 -16.28 -8.95 -5.31
C ASP A 140 -14.91 -8.83 -4.63
N ARG A 141 -14.70 -9.54 -3.51
CA ARG A 141 -13.40 -9.64 -2.86
C ARG A 141 -12.36 -10.26 -3.76
N LEU A 142 -12.67 -11.37 -4.44
CA LEU A 142 -11.74 -12.02 -5.37
C LEU A 142 -11.36 -11.06 -6.49
N ARG A 143 -12.32 -10.37 -7.10
CA ARG A 143 -12.06 -9.37 -8.15
C ARG A 143 -11.18 -8.23 -7.65
N LEU A 144 -11.51 -7.67 -6.48
CA LEU A 144 -10.71 -6.58 -5.90
C LEU A 144 -9.30 -7.05 -5.58
N GLN A 145 -9.15 -8.25 -5.01
CA GLN A 145 -7.85 -8.83 -4.74
C GLN A 145 -7.04 -9.03 -6.02
N GLU A 146 -7.63 -9.57 -7.09
CA GLU A 146 -6.99 -9.67 -8.41
C GLU A 146 -6.57 -8.30 -8.94
N THR A 147 -7.42 -7.27 -8.83
CA THR A 147 -7.04 -5.92 -9.27
C THR A 147 -5.89 -5.35 -8.44
N THR A 148 -5.90 -5.55 -7.12
CA THR A 148 -4.84 -5.07 -6.24
C THR A 148 -3.53 -5.80 -6.50
N GLU A 149 -3.56 -7.12 -6.67
CA GLU A 149 -2.40 -7.93 -7.07
C GLU A 149 -1.87 -7.50 -8.44
N SER A 150 -2.74 -7.19 -9.40
CA SER A 150 -2.34 -6.66 -10.71
C SER A 150 -1.66 -5.29 -10.59
N LEU A 151 -2.15 -4.43 -9.70
CA LEU A 151 -1.59 -3.10 -9.46
C LEU A 151 -0.26 -3.17 -8.71
N THR A 152 -0.14 -4.04 -7.70
CA THR A 152 1.13 -4.25 -6.99
C THR A 152 2.18 -4.86 -7.91
N ALA A 153 1.82 -5.84 -8.74
CA ALA A 153 2.70 -6.39 -9.76
C ALA A 153 3.11 -5.32 -10.80
N ALA A 154 2.18 -4.49 -11.26
CA ALA A 154 2.49 -3.39 -12.17
C ALA A 154 3.42 -2.35 -11.53
N ARG A 155 3.21 -2.01 -10.25
CA ARG A 155 4.09 -1.13 -9.48
C ARG A 155 5.47 -1.75 -9.30
N GLN A 156 5.56 -3.03 -8.94
CA GLN A 156 6.82 -3.74 -8.81
C GLN A 156 7.59 -3.78 -10.12
N LYS A 157 6.92 -4.12 -11.23
CA LYS A 157 7.53 -4.08 -12.57
C LYS A 157 8.05 -2.69 -12.90
N ARG A 158 7.30 -1.64 -12.56
CA ARG A 158 7.74 -0.25 -12.74
C ARG A 158 8.95 0.09 -11.87
N ARG A 159 9.03 -0.42 -10.64
CA ARG A 159 10.21 -0.27 -9.75
C ARG A 159 11.43 -0.96 -10.35
N GLU A 160 11.28 -2.21 -10.80
CA GLU A 160 12.35 -2.98 -11.43
C GLU A 160 12.83 -2.34 -12.73
N GLU A 161 11.91 -1.85 -13.55
CA GLU A 161 12.23 -1.10 -14.76
C GLU A 161 12.93 0.21 -14.43
N LYS A 162 12.47 0.94 -13.41
CA LYS A 162 13.14 2.16 -12.97
C LYS A 162 14.56 1.88 -12.47
N LYS A 163 14.76 0.86 -11.62
CA LYS A 163 16.10 0.42 -11.17
C LYS A 163 16.97 0.00 -12.35
N ARG A 164 16.39 -0.65 -13.37
CA ARG A 164 17.11 -1.00 -14.59
C ARG A 164 17.58 0.25 -15.35
N LEU A 165 16.80 1.33 -15.30
CA LEU A 165 17.06 2.60 -15.94
C LEU A 165 17.81 3.60 -15.02
N GLU A 166 18.12 3.21 -13.78
CA GLU A 166 18.83 4.07 -12.84
C GLU A 166 20.29 4.19 -13.27
N GLY A 167 20.76 5.43 -13.46
CA GLY A 167 22.07 5.73 -14.06
C GLY A 167 22.08 5.83 -15.60
N VAL A 168 20.91 5.68 -16.24
CA VAL A 168 20.73 5.82 -17.68
C VAL A 168 20.27 7.24 -18.01
N ASP A 169 21.21 8.11 -18.38
CA ASP A 169 20.90 9.48 -18.80
C ASP A 169 20.56 9.51 -20.30
N PHE A 170 19.27 9.41 -20.61
CA PHE A 170 18.75 9.49 -21.97
C PHE A 170 18.87 10.88 -22.58
N VAL A 171 18.90 11.94 -21.77
CA VAL A 171 19.03 13.31 -22.25
C VAL A 171 20.47 13.54 -22.74
N ASP A 172 21.46 13.04 -22.00
CA ASP A 172 22.85 13.05 -22.45
C ASP A 172 23.04 12.22 -23.74
N LEU A 173 22.48 11.01 -23.81
CA LEU A 173 22.51 10.20 -25.04
C LEU A 173 21.89 10.94 -26.23
N GLN A 174 20.71 11.53 -26.04
CA GLN A 174 20.02 12.27 -27.10
C GLN A 174 20.89 13.45 -27.58
N ASN A 175 21.47 14.22 -26.66
CA ASN A 175 22.33 15.35 -27.02
C ASN A 175 23.58 14.90 -27.78
N ARG A 176 24.21 13.79 -27.39
CA ARG A 176 25.35 13.20 -28.10
C ARG A 176 24.96 12.73 -29.50
N MET A 177 23.86 12.00 -29.63
CA MET A 177 23.33 11.56 -30.93
C MET A 177 23.00 12.74 -31.84
N GLU A 178 22.32 13.77 -31.33
CA GLU A 178 22.03 14.98 -32.10
C GLU A 178 23.31 15.69 -32.56
N SER A 179 24.33 15.75 -31.71
CA SER A 179 25.64 16.33 -32.07
C SER A 179 26.30 15.55 -33.20
N VAL A 180 26.30 14.21 -33.11
CA VAL A 180 26.87 13.33 -34.16
C VAL A 180 26.13 13.51 -35.48
N ILE A 181 24.79 13.45 -35.46
CA ILE A 181 23.96 13.61 -36.67
C ILE A 181 24.18 14.98 -37.33
N ARG A 182 24.30 16.06 -36.55
CA ARG A 182 24.55 17.41 -37.09
C ARG A 182 25.95 17.58 -37.67
N SER A 183 26.93 16.80 -37.20
CA SER A 183 28.33 16.89 -37.62
C SER A 183 28.70 16.03 -38.82
N SER A 184 27.90 15.00 -39.12
CA SER A 184 28.16 14.07 -40.22
C SER A 184 27.72 14.65 -41.56
N GLN A 185 28.57 14.48 -42.59
CA GLN A 185 28.32 14.96 -43.95
C GLN A 185 27.46 14.00 -44.78
N ASP A 186 27.31 12.75 -44.33
CA ASP A 186 26.58 11.68 -45.03
C ASP A 186 25.69 10.92 -44.03
N LEU A 187 24.55 10.43 -44.51
CA LEU A 187 23.54 9.72 -43.72
C LEU A 187 24.07 8.37 -43.21
N ASP A 188 24.78 7.62 -44.06
CA ASP A 188 25.31 6.30 -43.70
C ASP A 188 26.41 6.43 -42.62
N LEU A 189 27.28 7.43 -42.76
CA LEU A 189 28.30 7.76 -41.75
C LEU A 189 27.67 8.29 -40.45
N ALA A 190 26.58 9.06 -40.53
CA ALA A 190 25.83 9.50 -39.36
C ALA A 190 25.20 8.31 -38.62
N GLN A 191 24.70 7.32 -39.35
CA GLN A 191 24.10 6.12 -38.77
C GLN A 191 25.15 5.25 -38.07
N GLU A 192 26.30 4.99 -38.70
CA GLU A 192 27.39 4.24 -38.08
C GLU A 192 27.93 4.93 -36.81
N ALA A 193 28.14 6.26 -36.87
CA ALA A 193 28.61 7.03 -35.73
C ALA A 193 27.57 7.06 -34.58
N ALA A 194 26.28 7.17 -34.90
CA ALA A 194 25.21 7.07 -33.92
C ALA A 194 25.17 5.67 -33.25
N HIS A 195 25.37 4.59 -34.01
CA HIS A 195 25.47 3.24 -33.45
C HIS A 195 26.67 3.06 -32.51
N GLN A 196 27.81 3.68 -32.83
CA GLN A 196 28.99 3.67 -31.97
C GLN A 196 28.75 4.44 -30.66
N GLU A 197 28.14 5.63 -30.73
CA GLU A 197 27.78 6.40 -29.53
C GLU A 197 26.78 5.64 -28.64
N ILE A 198 25.76 5.01 -29.23
CA ILE A 198 24.83 4.16 -28.48
C ILE A 198 25.58 3.02 -27.78
N SER A 199 26.54 2.39 -28.46
CA SER A 199 27.33 1.29 -27.90
C SER A 199 28.21 1.75 -26.74
N LEU A 200 28.91 2.88 -26.89
CA LEU A 200 29.74 3.48 -25.84
C LEU A 200 28.90 3.90 -24.63
N TRP A 201 27.74 4.50 -24.88
CA TRP A 201 26.81 4.85 -23.83
C TRP A 201 26.24 3.62 -23.12
N LEU A 202 25.93 2.54 -23.83
CA LEU A 202 25.49 1.27 -23.22
C LEU A 202 26.59 0.66 -22.33
N GLU A 203 27.86 0.75 -22.74
CA GLU A 203 28.98 0.32 -21.90
C GLU A 203 29.13 1.20 -20.66
N GLY A 204 29.04 2.52 -20.81
CA GLY A 204 29.05 3.47 -19.69
C GLY A 204 27.87 3.26 -18.72
N ALA A 205 26.68 2.97 -19.24
CA ALA A 205 25.51 2.64 -18.43
C ALA A 205 25.71 1.34 -17.64
N LYS A 206 26.34 0.32 -18.25
CA LYS A 206 26.67 -0.94 -17.56
C LYS A 206 27.69 -0.73 -16.44
N THR A 207 28.72 0.10 -16.64
CA THR A 207 29.72 0.40 -15.61
C THR A 207 29.13 1.22 -14.48
N ASN A 208 28.36 2.26 -14.79
CA ASN A 208 27.65 3.07 -13.78
C ASN A 208 26.69 2.21 -12.96
N LYS A 209 25.93 1.32 -13.60
CA LYS A 209 25.05 0.37 -12.91
C LYS A 209 25.84 -0.53 -11.96
N ALA A 210 26.97 -1.08 -12.39
CA ALA A 210 27.82 -1.90 -11.54
C ALA A 210 28.38 -1.12 -10.33
N GLU A 211 28.71 0.16 -10.51
CA GLU A 211 29.14 1.03 -9.42
C GLU A 211 28.02 1.33 -8.42
N ILE A 212 26.81 1.61 -8.91
CA ILE A 212 25.61 1.81 -8.08
C ILE A 212 25.33 0.54 -7.26
N GLU A 213 25.29 -0.64 -7.91
CA GLU A 213 25.08 -1.92 -7.22
C GLU A 213 26.15 -2.18 -6.15
N LYS A 214 27.41 -1.82 -6.40
CA LYS A 214 28.48 -1.94 -5.41
C LYS A 214 28.23 -1.05 -4.19
N ARG A 215 27.85 0.21 -4.41
CA ARG A 215 27.54 1.17 -3.33
C ARG A 215 26.33 0.72 -2.51
N GLU A 216 25.32 0.14 -3.15
CA GLU A 216 24.16 -0.41 -2.44
C GLU A 216 24.55 -1.59 -1.54
N ARG A 217 25.36 -2.53 -2.03
CA ARG A 217 25.86 -3.66 -1.21
C ARG A 217 26.67 -3.17 -0.01
N GLU A 218 27.52 -2.17 -0.20
CA GLU A 218 28.29 -1.55 0.90
C GLU A 218 27.36 -0.91 1.94
N ARG A 219 26.32 -0.21 1.49
CA ARG A 219 25.30 0.40 2.37
C ARG A 219 24.53 -0.66 3.16
N ASP A 220 24.15 -1.77 2.54
CA ASP A 220 23.41 -2.85 3.19
C ASP A 220 24.24 -3.57 4.25
N ILE A 221 25.54 -3.78 4.01
CA ILE A 221 26.47 -4.33 5.02
C ILE A 221 26.53 -3.42 6.24
N ILE A 222 26.71 -2.10 6.03
CA ILE A 222 26.76 -1.11 7.12
C ILE A 222 25.45 -1.09 7.92
N LEU A 223 24.31 -1.15 7.24
CA LEU A 223 23.00 -1.18 7.91
C LEU A 223 22.79 -2.46 8.72
N ALA A 224 23.25 -3.62 8.22
CA ALA A 224 23.18 -4.89 8.93
C ALA A 224 24.08 -4.91 10.17
N GLU A 225 25.30 -4.38 10.08
CA GLU A 225 26.20 -4.21 11.22
C GLU A 225 25.58 -3.31 12.29
N ARG A 226 24.97 -2.19 11.87
CA ARG A 226 24.29 -1.27 12.80
C ARG A 226 23.09 -1.91 13.50
N ARG A 227 22.33 -2.78 12.82
CA ARG A 227 21.26 -3.56 13.44
C ARG A 227 21.79 -4.51 14.51
N LYS A 228 22.85 -5.27 14.20
CA LYS A 228 23.51 -6.16 15.17
C LYS A 228 24.01 -5.42 16.41
N LEU A 229 24.58 -4.23 16.23
CA LEU A 229 25.04 -3.38 17.35
C LEU A 229 23.89 -2.85 18.22
N MET A 230 22.69 -2.66 17.67
CA MET A 230 21.51 -2.24 18.45
C MET A 230 20.77 -3.41 19.12
N GLU A 231 20.97 -4.65 18.67
CA GLU A 231 20.43 -5.86 19.31
C GLU A 231 21.32 -6.39 20.45
N GLN A 232 22.62 -6.05 20.46
CA GLN A 232 23.58 -6.45 21.51
C GLN A 232 23.41 -5.81 22.91
N PRO A 233 22.86 -4.59 23.12
CA PRO A 233 22.81 -3.98 24.44
C PRO A 233 21.77 -4.58 25.39
N GLN A 234 20.81 -5.40 24.93
CA GLN A 234 19.74 -5.93 25.78
C GLN A 234 20.04 -7.28 26.43
N ARG A 235 21.17 -7.93 26.14
CA ARG A 235 21.56 -9.21 26.77
C ARG A 235 22.62 -9.10 27.87
N ALA A 236 23.09 -7.89 28.17
CA ALA A 236 24.15 -7.66 29.17
C ALA A 236 23.65 -7.06 30.49
N GLU A 237 22.34 -6.81 30.64
CA GLU A 237 21.72 -6.28 31.88
C GLU A 237 20.77 -7.28 32.56
N GLU A 238 20.66 -8.53 32.09
CA GLU A 238 20.02 -9.61 32.86
C GLU A 238 21.11 -10.46 33.54
N ASP A 239 21.06 -10.45 34.88
CA ASP A 239 21.85 -11.18 35.90
C ASP A 239 23.18 -10.58 36.36
N PRO A 240 23.13 -9.87 37.50
CA PRO A 240 23.83 -10.39 38.67
C PRO A 240 22.97 -10.31 39.95
N GLU A 241 21.91 -11.11 40.04
CA GLU A 241 21.30 -11.53 41.30
C GLU A 241 21.10 -13.05 41.14
N ASP A 242 21.71 -13.97 41.88
CA ASP A 242 21.62 -14.09 43.32
C ASP A 242 22.64 -15.17 43.79
N GLN A 243 23.79 -14.77 44.30
CA GLN A 243 24.70 -15.65 45.05
C GLN A 243 25.27 -14.92 46.28
N THR A 244 24.37 -14.55 47.19
CA THR A 244 24.65 -14.42 48.62
C THR A 244 23.62 -15.31 49.30
N GLY A 245 23.94 -16.39 50.01
CA GLY A 245 25.04 -16.58 50.94
C GLY A 245 24.46 -16.57 52.36
N ALA A 246 24.48 -17.75 52.99
CA ALA A 246 24.29 -18.05 54.42
C ALA A 246 22.88 -18.00 55.01
#